data_AF-A0A2G6UEA3-F1
#
_entry.id   AF-A0A2G6UEA3-F1
#
_cell.length_a   1.000
_cell.length_b   1.000
_cell.length_c   1.000
_cell.angle_alpha   90.00
_cell.angle_beta   90.00
_cell.angle_gamma   90.00
#
_symmetry.space_group_name_H-M   'P 1'
#
loop_
_entity.id
_entity.type
_entity.pdbx_description
1 polymer ?
#
loop_
_entity_poly.entity_id
_entity_poly.type
_entity_poly.pdbx_seq_one_letter_code
_entity_poly.pdbx_strand_id
1 'polypeptide(L)'
;MKTKQEIKQYFENGDIPNQEEFWEWQDAYWHKEENIAQDNVSGLKDALNAKLSRPQAGTGFYIIAHNGDITSYSKLNLQSYNIPYWNGSSLTSSSIYHSNDKTGLGTQTPTEMLEVAGNIKTSGLIVSNLPAANINYTKNLVAKDDGTIGWEAKSVSSGTYIPLSGTVAGKPISGSLELMTEQPEENNMIYRNNVDTGVRNEIGFYPSGMMISSINTAQNRVVSKIDLSNDALYVSGPSSQLSMDQERTTLAYYSGRAMKGIVIDSNIDDPITIMHISPSGKPRGLTGDEYYGDYAESKDYIQKQYVDKKMSYSREEVRTEGTWINGKPVYKKTLFFDQIPRTGEIDLGKYIPDIETIVSNEMFTEWWALDMAFAGNQWRSQIFISVETKLIKIEFLKEPDYDYSAINSFTITLEYTKRTD
;
A
#
# COMPACT_ATOMS: atom_id res chain seq x y z
N MET A 1 39.43 -125.05 -16.26
CA MET A 1 38.30 -125.07 -15.31
C MET A 1 37.13 -125.89 -15.78
N LYS A 2 36.99 -127.07 -15.18
CA LYS A 2 35.72 -127.77 -15.06
C LYS A 2 34.77 -126.95 -14.19
N THR A 3 33.50 -126.91 -14.55
CA THR A 3 32.49 -126.20 -13.76
C THR A 3 32.24 -126.91 -12.43
N LYS A 4 31.72 -126.18 -11.43
CA LYS A 4 31.30 -126.76 -10.15
C LYS A 4 30.30 -127.92 -10.33
N GLN A 5 29.45 -127.87 -11.35
CA GLN A 5 28.50 -128.94 -11.64
C GLN A 5 29.20 -130.20 -12.17
N GLU A 6 30.22 -130.06 -13.02
CA GLU A 6 31.02 -131.17 -13.52
C GLU A 6 31.85 -131.82 -12.40
N ILE A 7 32.51 -131.02 -11.54
CA ILE A 7 33.29 -131.55 -10.41
C ILE A 7 32.37 -132.27 -9.41
N LYS A 8 31.14 -131.78 -9.20
CA LYS A 8 30.17 -132.45 -8.33
C LYS A 8 29.79 -133.85 -8.85
N GLN A 9 29.68 -134.03 -10.17
CA GLN A 9 29.39 -135.34 -10.76
C GLN A 9 30.51 -136.35 -10.51
N TYR A 10 31.77 -135.92 -10.39
CA TYR A 10 32.87 -136.83 -10.06
C TYR A 10 32.66 -137.45 -8.68
N PHE A 11 32.31 -136.63 -7.68
CA PHE A 11 31.96 -137.13 -6.34
C PHE A 11 30.71 -138.03 -6.33
N GLU A 12 29.72 -137.76 -7.18
CA GLU A 12 28.50 -138.58 -7.29
C GLU A 12 28.76 -139.95 -7.93
N ASN A 13 29.71 -140.04 -8.86
CA ASN A 13 30.08 -141.28 -9.56
C ASN A 13 31.22 -142.06 -8.87
N GLY A 14 31.78 -141.54 -7.78
CA GLY A 14 32.91 -142.15 -7.08
C GLY A 14 34.28 -141.87 -7.72
N ASP A 15 34.33 -140.98 -8.71
CA ASP A 15 35.57 -140.51 -9.33
C ASP A 15 36.23 -139.42 -8.48
N ILE A 16 37.56 -139.38 -8.48
CA ILE A 16 38.34 -138.41 -7.70
C ILE A 16 38.83 -137.31 -8.64
N PRO A 17 38.45 -136.02 -8.43
CA PRO A 17 39.01 -134.91 -9.20
C PRO A 17 40.53 -134.87 -9.02
N ASN A 18 41.24 -134.49 -10.08
CA ASN A 18 42.69 -134.34 -9.96
C ASN A 18 43.04 -133.12 -9.09
N GLN A 19 44.31 -133.03 -8.69
CA GLN A 19 44.79 -132.00 -7.77
C GLN A 19 44.51 -130.57 -8.26
N GLU A 20 44.65 -130.31 -9.56
CA GLU A 20 44.44 -128.99 -10.15
C GLU A 20 42.94 -128.64 -10.15
N GLU A 21 42.07 -129.59 -10.49
CA GLU A 21 40.62 -129.42 -10.43
C GLU A 21 40.12 -129.17 -8.99
N PHE A 22 40.73 -129.81 -7.99
CA PHE A 22 40.40 -129.60 -6.59
C PHE A 22 40.83 -128.21 -6.10
N TRP A 23 42.03 -127.75 -6.46
CA TRP A 23 42.52 -126.40 -6.12
C TRP A 23 41.71 -125.31 -6.80
N GLU A 24 41.42 -125.45 -8.10
CA GLU A 24 40.55 -124.53 -8.85
C GLU A 24 39.15 -124.42 -8.20
N TRP A 25 38.61 -125.52 -7.69
CA TRP A 25 37.34 -125.51 -6.97
C TRP A 25 37.43 -124.81 -5.62
N GLN A 26 38.52 -125.00 -4.88
CA GLN A 26 38.72 -124.35 -3.58
C GLN A 26 38.91 -122.83 -3.73
N ASP A 27 39.72 -122.40 -4.69
CA ASP A 27 39.99 -120.99 -4.99
C ASP A 27 38.78 -120.25 -5.60
N ALA A 28 37.77 -120.99 -6.09
CA ALA A 28 36.52 -120.40 -6.57
C ALA A 28 35.59 -119.89 -5.44
N TYR A 29 35.90 -120.18 -4.17
CA TYR A 29 35.17 -119.65 -3.01
C TYR A 29 35.95 -118.57 -2.30
N TRP A 30 35.24 -117.54 -1.85
CA TRP A 30 35.78 -116.54 -0.93
C TRP A 30 35.88 -117.12 0.48
N HIS A 31 37.03 -116.99 1.12
CA HIS A 31 37.25 -117.35 2.52
C HIS A 31 36.71 -116.28 3.47
N LYS A 32 36.35 -116.68 4.69
CA LYS A 32 35.79 -115.80 5.75
C LYS A 32 36.68 -114.62 6.17
N GLU A 33 37.99 -114.70 5.88
CA GLU A 33 38.98 -113.66 6.20
C GLU A 33 39.28 -112.74 5.00
N GLU A 34 38.64 -112.99 3.86
CA GLU A 34 38.82 -112.22 2.64
C GLU A 34 37.72 -111.17 2.49
N ASN A 35 38.09 -110.00 1.96
CA ASN A 35 37.12 -108.95 1.65
C ASN A 35 36.58 -109.16 0.23
N ILE A 36 35.25 -109.17 0.09
CA ILE A 36 34.60 -109.22 -1.23
C ILE A 36 34.53 -107.80 -1.80
N ALA A 37 35.17 -107.57 -2.96
CA ALA A 37 35.06 -106.31 -3.66
C ALA A 37 33.60 -106.02 -4.07
N GLN A 38 33.14 -104.77 -3.91
CA GLN A 38 31.75 -104.39 -4.22
C GLN A 38 31.33 -104.70 -5.66
N ASP A 39 32.25 -104.57 -6.63
CA ASP A 39 31.99 -104.85 -8.04
C ASP A 39 31.75 -106.35 -8.32
N ASN A 40 32.17 -107.25 -7.42
CA ASN A 40 31.92 -108.69 -7.52
C ASN A 40 30.55 -109.11 -6.97
N VAL A 41 29.78 -108.18 -6.39
CA VAL A 41 28.44 -108.42 -5.87
C VAL A 41 27.40 -107.95 -6.89
N SER A 42 26.84 -108.91 -7.64
CA SER A 42 25.83 -108.63 -8.66
C SER A 42 24.64 -107.84 -8.09
N GLY A 43 24.23 -106.77 -8.79
CA GLY A 43 23.11 -105.92 -8.40
C GLY A 43 23.35 -104.95 -7.24
N LEU A 44 24.50 -105.00 -6.55
CA LEU A 44 24.81 -104.10 -5.44
C LEU A 44 24.85 -102.64 -5.89
N LYS A 45 25.50 -102.36 -7.02
CA LYS A 45 25.60 -101.02 -7.60
C LYS A 45 24.23 -100.45 -7.98
N ASP A 46 23.37 -101.27 -8.58
CA ASP A 46 22.03 -100.85 -8.97
C ASP A 46 21.12 -100.63 -7.76
N ALA A 47 21.23 -101.49 -6.74
CA ALA A 47 20.51 -101.32 -5.47
C ALA A 47 20.95 -100.04 -4.72
N LEU A 48 22.26 -99.75 -4.67
CA LEU A 48 22.80 -98.50 -4.10
C LEU A 48 22.36 -97.28 -4.91
N ASN A 49 22.40 -97.35 -6.24
CA ASN A 49 21.92 -96.28 -7.11
C ASN A 49 20.42 -96.00 -6.94
N ALA A 50 19.62 -97.03 -6.66
CA ALA A 50 18.19 -96.89 -6.35
C ALA A 50 17.93 -96.35 -4.93
N LYS A 51 18.86 -96.54 -3.99
CA LYS A 51 18.80 -95.99 -2.62
C LYS A 51 19.29 -94.54 -2.53
N LEU A 52 19.94 -94.02 -3.57
CA LEU A 52 20.19 -92.59 -3.69
C LEU A 52 18.87 -91.90 -4.05
N SER A 53 18.18 -91.34 -3.05
CA SER A 53 16.98 -90.51 -3.23
C SER A 53 17.25 -89.18 -3.98
N ARG A 54 18.22 -89.12 -4.89
CA ARG A 54 18.53 -87.92 -5.65
C ARG A 54 17.33 -87.51 -6.52
N PRO A 55 17.02 -86.21 -6.64
CA PRO A 55 16.02 -85.73 -7.60
C PRO A 55 16.36 -86.25 -9.00
N GLN A 56 15.32 -86.57 -9.77
CA GLN A 56 15.49 -87.09 -11.12
C GLN A 56 16.42 -86.16 -11.92
N ALA A 57 17.48 -86.73 -12.49
CA ALA A 57 18.49 -85.98 -13.19
C ALA A 57 17.85 -85.11 -14.28
N GLY A 58 17.99 -83.78 -14.18
CA GLY A 58 17.88 -82.91 -15.35
C GLY A 58 17.02 -81.64 -15.26
N THR A 59 16.20 -81.37 -14.24
CA THR A 59 15.51 -80.06 -14.19
C THR A 59 15.31 -79.49 -12.77
N GLY A 60 16.05 -78.43 -12.46
CA GLY A 60 15.81 -77.53 -11.33
C GLY A 60 16.84 -77.58 -10.20
N PHE A 61 16.76 -76.59 -9.31
CA PHE A 61 17.52 -76.50 -8.07
C PHE A 61 16.70 -77.10 -6.92
N TYR A 62 17.36 -77.72 -5.95
CA TYR A 62 16.70 -78.38 -4.81
C TYR A 62 17.40 -78.01 -3.51
N ILE A 63 16.62 -77.85 -2.44
CA ILE A 63 17.14 -77.78 -1.07
C ILE A 63 17.20 -79.21 -0.53
N ILE A 64 18.33 -79.55 0.07
CA ILE A 64 18.55 -80.83 0.75
C ILE A 64 18.53 -80.55 2.24
N ALA A 65 17.63 -81.19 2.96
CA ALA A 65 17.63 -81.19 4.42
C ALA A 65 18.04 -82.57 4.92
N HIS A 66 19.05 -82.60 5.80
CA HIS A 66 19.51 -83.79 6.50
C HIS A 66 18.96 -83.76 7.93
N ASN A 67 18.08 -84.71 8.25
CA ASN A 67 17.58 -84.93 9.61
C ASN A 67 17.99 -86.33 10.05
N GLY A 68 19.22 -86.45 10.55
CA GLY A 68 19.86 -87.74 10.80
C GLY A 68 20.04 -88.52 9.50
N ASP A 69 19.56 -89.77 9.48
CA ASP A 69 19.64 -90.65 8.29
C ASP A 69 18.58 -90.36 7.22
N ILE A 70 17.63 -89.46 7.50
CA ILE A 70 16.57 -89.09 6.55
C ILE A 70 17.05 -87.91 5.71
N THR A 71 17.12 -88.13 4.39
CA THR A 71 17.37 -87.06 3.41
C THR A 71 16.06 -86.69 2.72
N SER A 72 15.64 -85.43 2.86
CA SER A 72 14.47 -84.90 2.16
C SER A 72 14.89 -83.86 1.12
N TYR A 73 14.28 -83.93 -0.06
CA TYR A 73 14.52 -83.01 -1.17
C TYR A 73 13.29 -82.15 -1.41
N SER A 74 13.48 -80.84 -1.46
CA SER A 74 12.43 -79.89 -1.81
C SER A 74 12.84 -79.09 -3.03
N LYS A 75 12.02 -79.09 -4.08
CA LYS A 75 12.30 -78.33 -5.30
C LYS A 75 12.24 -76.83 -5.01
N LEU A 76 13.25 -76.11 -5.46
CA LEU A 76 13.32 -74.66 -5.37
C LEU A 76 12.63 -74.05 -6.60
N ASN A 77 11.42 -73.52 -6.41
CA ASN A 77 10.63 -72.86 -7.45
C ASN A 77 10.69 -71.34 -7.26
N LEU A 78 11.75 -70.72 -7.76
CA LEU A 78 11.94 -69.27 -7.71
C LEU A 78 11.66 -68.65 -9.08
N GLN A 79 10.94 -67.53 -9.09
CA GLN A 79 10.88 -66.61 -10.23
C GLN A 79 12.24 -65.95 -10.44
N SER A 80 12.64 -65.83 -11.70
CA SER A 80 13.89 -65.16 -12.08
C SER A 80 13.95 -63.75 -11.51
N TYR A 81 15.13 -63.35 -11.03
CA TYR A 81 15.42 -62.01 -10.50
C TYR A 81 14.70 -61.64 -9.20
N ASN A 82 13.79 -62.45 -8.67
CA ASN A 82 13.21 -62.23 -7.34
C ASN A 82 14.15 -62.76 -6.25
N ILE A 83 14.39 -61.93 -5.23
CA ILE A 83 15.19 -62.35 -4.07
C ILE A 83 14.41 -63.41 -3.29
N PRO A 84 15.00 -64.58 -2.98
CA PRO A 84 14.32 -65.60 -2.20
C PRO A 84 14.18 -65.17 -0.73
N TYR A 85 13.09 -65.59 -0.09
CA TYR A 85 12.91 -65.50 1.35
C TYR A 85 12.36 -66.80 1.92
N TRP A 86 12.62 -67.02 3.21
CA TRP A 86 12.03 -68.14 3.96
C TRP A 86 10.63 -67.78 4.44
N ASN A 87 9.62 -68.54 4.03
CA ASN A 87 8.23 -68.30 4.44
C ASN A 87 7.79 -69.08 5.69
N GLY A 88 8.71 -69.80 6.35
CA GLY A 88 8.39 -70.70 7.46
C GLY A 88 8.46 -72.19 7.10
N SER A 89 8.32 -72.53 5.81
CA SER A 89 8.28 -73.92 5.33
C SER A 89 9.18 -74.19 4.12
N SER A 90 9.43 -73.19 3.27
CA SER A 90 10.31 -73.29 2.09
C SER A 90 10.92 -71.94 1.71
N LEU A 91 11.94 -71.96 0.84
CA LEU A 91 12.38 -70.78 0.12
C LEU A 91 11.41 -70.48 -1.04
N THR A 92 10.91 -69.26 -1.10
CA THR A 92 9.99 -68.77 -2.14
C THR A 92 10.41 -67.39 -2.63
N SER A 93 9.93 -66.97 -3.80
CA SER A 93 10.21 -65.64 -4.35
C SER A 93 9.50 -64.53 -3.56
N SER A 94 10.25 -63.50 -3.17
CA SER A 94 9.70 -62.27 -2.59
C SER A 94 9.16 -61.32 -3.67
N SER A 95 8.45 -60.28 -3.25
CA SER A 95 8.11 -59.13 -4.10
C SER A 95 9.29 -58.19 -4.33
N ILE A 96 10.50 -58.55 -3.89
CA ILE A 96 11.74 -57.82 -4.14
C ILE A 96 12.37 -58.36 -5.42
N TYR A 97 12.29 -57.57 -6.46
CA TYR A 97 12.89 -57.84 -7.78
C TYR A 97 14.25 -57.16 -7.85
N HIS A 98 15.28 -57.85 -8.34
CA HIS A 98 16.61 -57.30 -8.53
C HIS A 98 17.22 -57.75 -9.86
N SER A 99 17.43 -56.79 -10.76
CA SER A 99 18.02 -57.04 -12.08
C SER A 99 18.73 -55.78 -12.57
N ASN A 100 19.88 -55.95 -13.23
CA ASN A 100 20.69 -54.85 -13.78
C ASN A 100 20.97 -53.74 -12.75
N ASP A 101 21.38 -54.11 -11.53
CA ASP A 101 21.66 -53.22 -10.40
C ASP A 101 20.49 -52.35 -9.92
N LYS A 102 19.25 -52.67 -10.34
CA LYS A 102 18.03 -52.00 -9.90
C LYS A 102 17.18 -52.91 -9.03
N THR A 103 16.65 -52.37 -7.95
CA THR A 103 15.81 -53.08 -6.99
C THR A 103 14.40 -52.52 -7.00
N GLY A 104 13.42 -53.36 -7.35
CA GLY A 104 12.01 -53.05 -7.30
C GLY A 104 11.33 -53.71 -6.09
N LEU A 105 10.61 -52.94 -5.28
CA LEU A 105 9.69 -53.46 -4.27
C LEU A 105 8.27 -53.34 -4.82
N GLY A 106 7.66 -54.49 -5.18
CA GLY A 106 6.33 -54.53 -5.79
C GLY A 106 6.27 -54.17 -7.28
N THR A 107 7.42 -53.97 -7.93
CA THR A 107 7.55 -53.74 -9.39
C THR A 107 8.65 -54.63 -9.96
N GLN A 108 8.42 -55.19 -11.16
CA GLN A 108 9.41 -56.00 -11.89
C GLN A 108 10.19 -55.19 -12.93
N THR A 109 9.84 -53.92 -13.11
CA THR A 109 10.46 -53.03 -14.11
C THR A 109 10.91 -51.74 -13.43
N PRO A 110 11.83 -51.80 -12.44
CA PRO A 110 12.31 -50.60 -11.78
C PRO A 110 13.03 -49.69 -12.79
N THR A 111 12.60 -48.43 -12.81
CA THR A 111 13.18 -47.36 -13.64
C THR A 111 14.38 -46.71 -12.94
N GLU A 112 14.38 -46.69 -11.61
CA GLU A 112 15.44 -46.18 -10.74
C GLU A 112 16.20 -47.30 -10.02
N MET A 113 17.34 -46.97 -9.38
CA MET A 113 18.12 -47.94 -8.61
C MET A 113 17.32 -48.60 -7.48
N LEU A 114 16.42 -47.86 -6.86
CA LEU A 114 15.43 -48.37 -5.91
C LEU A 114 14.07 -47.77 -6.26
N GLU A 115 13.10 -48.62 -6.60
CA GLU A 115 11.73 -48.21 -6.87
C GLU A 115 10.77 -48.98 -5.98
N VAL A 116 9.85 -48.27 -5.33
CA VAL A 116 8.80 -48.87 -4.50
C VAL A 116 7.46 -48.55 -5.12
N ALA A 117 6.78 -49.57 -5.63
CA ALA A 117 5.40 -49.45 -6.10
C ALA A 117 4.44 -49.50 -4.91
N GLY A 118 4.41 -48.42 -4.13
CA GLY A 118 3.60 -48.27 -2.93
C GLY A 118 4.12 -47.23 -1.96
N ASN A 119 3.52 -47.17 -0.77
CA ASN A 119 3.90 -46.21 0.28
C ASN A 119 5.12 -46.70 1.08
N ILE A 120 6.03 -45.78 1.40
CA ILE A 120 7.18 -46.05 2.27
C ILE A 120 6.89 -45.49 3.67
N LYS A 121 6.84 -46.38 4.67
CA LYS A 121 6.84 -45.99 6.09
C LYS A 121 8.24 -46.20 6.66
N THR A 122 8.90 -45.13 7.06
CA THR A 122 10.24 -45.15 7.67
C THR A 122 10.24 -44.38 8.99
N SER A 123 11.11 -44.76 9.93
CA SER A 123 11.32 -43.99 11.18
C SER A 123 12.02 -42.65 10.91
N GLY A 124 12.77 -42.55 9.81
CA GLY A 124 13.39 -41.32 9.34
C GLY A 124 13.71 -41.43 7.85
N LEU A 125 13.55 -40.31 7.13
CA LEU A 125 13.99 -40.16 5.75
C LEU A 125 15.13 -39.15 5.72
N ILE A 126 16.33 -39.59 5.34
CA ILE A 126 17.47 -38.71 5.12
C ILE A 126 17.62 -38.52 3.62
N VAL A 127 17.47 -37.28 3.16
CA VAL A 127 17.73 -36.90 1.77
C VAL A 127 19.07 -36.17 1.74
N SER A 128 20.11 -36.88 1.31
CA SER A 128 21.49 -36.36 1.23
C SER A 128 21.73 -35.61 -0.07
N ASN A 129 22.75 -34.75 -0.11
CA ASN A 129 23.11 -33.94 -1.27
C ASN A 129 21.99 -33.00 -1.75
N LEU A 130 21.09 -32.60 -0.86
CA LEU A 130 20.26 -31.44 -1.11
C LEU A 130 21.20 -30.25 -1.34
N PRO A 131 21.11 -29.54 -2.48
CA PRO A 131 21.91 -28.34 -2.70
C PRO A 131 21.66 -27.36 -1.56
N ALA A 132 22.70 -26.65 -1.12
CA ALA A 132 22.54 -25.62 -0.11
C ALA A 132 21.47 -24.63 -0.58
N ALA A 133 20.50 -24.33 0.29
CA ALA A 133 19.46 -23.34 0.02
C ALA A 133 20.11 -21.96 -0.14
N ASN A 134 20.50 -21.63 -1.37
CA ASN A 134 21.10 -20.36 -1.75
C ASN A 134 20.14 -19.60 -2.68
N ILE A 135 20.54 -18.39 -3.04
CA ILE A 135 19.79 -17.49 -3.93
C ILE A 135 19.47 -18.14 -5.29
N ASN A 136 20.30 -19.06 -5.78
CA ASN A 136 20.11 -19.72 -7.09
C ASN A 136 19.13 -20.91 -7.02
N TYR A 137 18.58 -21.21 -5.85
CA TYR A 137 17.64 -22.31 -5.67
C TYR A 137 16.23 -21.89 -6.13
N THR A 138 15.72 -22.55 -7.16
CA THR A 138 14.44 -22.20 -7.81
C THR A 138 13.28 -23.12 -7.44
N LYS A 139 13.47 -24.07 -6.51
CA LYS A 139 12.45 -25.04 -6.10
C LYS A 139 12.44 -25.31 -4.59
N ASN A 140 11.29 -25.53 -3.97
CA ASN A 140 11.20 -26.03 -2.59
C ASN A 140 10.89 -27.53 -2.59
N LEU A 141 11.45 -28.28 -1.63
CA LEU A 141 11.01 -29.65 -1.37
C LEU A 141 9.75 -29.57 -0.50
N VAL A 142 8.63 -30.06 -1.02
CA VAL A 142 7.34 -30.01 -0.34
C VAL A 142 6.64 -31.35 -0.35
N ALA A 143 5.81 -31.58 0.67
CA ALA A 143 4.77 -32.59 0.62
C ALA A 143 3.58 -32.01 -0.17
N LYS A 144 3.20 -32.68 -1.25
CA LYS A 144 2.07 -32.29 -2.09
C LYS A 144 0.75 -32.79 -1.50
N ASP A 145 -0.35 -32.21 -1.95
CA ASP A 145 -1.71 -32.61 -1.61
C ASP A 145 -2.07 -34.02 -2.12
N ASP A 146 -1.41 -34.49 -3.19
CA ASP A 146 -1.48 -35.87 -3.69
C ASP A 146 -0.78 -36.91 -2.79
N GLY A 147 -0.18 -36.48 -1.67
CA GLY A 147 0.51 -37.35 -0.71
C GLY A 147 1.94 -37.72 -1.11
N THR A 148 2.46 -37.21 -2.22
CA THR A 148 3.86 -37.41 -2.64
C THR A 148 4.79 -36.32 -2.10
N ILE A 149 6.08 -36.62 -2.03
CA ILE A 149 7.13 -35.61 -1.82
C ILE A 149 7.66 -35.20 -3.19
N GLY A 150 7.74 -33.90 -3.47
CA GLY A 150 8.27 -33.42 -4.74
C GLY A 150 8.79 -32.00 -4.68
N TRP A 151 9.21 -31.51 -5.85
CA TRP A 151 9.69 -30.15 -6.01
C TRP A 151 8.57 -29.25 -6.52
N GLU A 152 8.28 -28.18 -5.81
CA GLU A 152 7.51 -27.05 -6.34
C GLU A 152 8.47 -25.94 -6.79
N ALA A 153 8.10 -25.15 -7.79
CA ALA A 153 8.84 -23.91 -8.05
C ALA A 153 8.83 -23.08 -6.77
N LYS A 154 10.00 -22.58 -6.36
CA LYS A 154 10.14 -21.59 -5.31
C LYS A 154 9.28 -20.43 -5.77
N SER A 155 8.10 -20.28 -5.16
CA SER A 155 7.25 -19.16 -5.51
C SER A 155 8.10 -17.91 -5.32
N VAL A 156 8.09 -17.07 -6.35
CA VAL A 156 8.69 -15.73 -6.37
C VAL A 156 8.28 -14.88 -5.16
N SER A 157 7.28 -15.31 -4.39
CA SER A 157 6.90 -14.78 -3.07
C SER A 157 7.87 -15.07 -1.92
N SER A 158 8.94 -15.84 -2.13
CA SER A 158 9.98 -16.09 -1.11
C SER A 158 11.19 -15.16 -1.26
N GLY A 159 10.90 -13.85 -1.24
CA GLY A 159 11.89 -12.85 -0.81
C GLY A 159 12.00 -11.57 -1.63
N THR A 160 11.33 -11.42 -2.77
CA THR A 160 11.50 -10.22 -3.61
C THR A 160 10.34 -9.23 -3.56
N TYR A 161 9.12 -9.65 -3.22
CA TYR A 161 7.98 -8.73 -3.10
C TYR A 161 6.87 -9.27 -2.20
N ILE A 162 6.04 -8.36 -1.66
CA ILE A 162 4.80 -8.68 -0.94
C ILE A 162 3.75 -9.10 -1.98
N PRO A 163 3.06 -10.26 -1.83
CA PRO A 163 2.08 -10.72 -2.81
C PRO A 163 0.97 -9.67 -3.03
N LEU A 164 0.48 -9.55 -4.27
CA LEU A 164 -0.59 -8.60 -4.66
C LEU A 164 -1.91 -8.82 -3.90
N SER A 165 -2.12 -10.02 -3.36
CA SER A 165 -3.25 -10.33 -2.47
C SER A 165 -3.18 -9.60 -1.12
N GLY A 166 -2.06 -8.93 -0.83
CA GLY A 166 -1.82 -8.24 0.42
C GLY A 166 -1.65 -9.19 1.61
N THR A 167 -1.74 -8.61 2.81
CA THR A 167 -1.79 -9.37 4.05
C THR A 167 -3.22 -9.78 4.41
N VAL A 168 -3.37 -10.86 5.19
CA VAL A 168 -4.67 -11.24 5.76
C VAL A 168 -5.18 -10.13 6.68
N ALA A 169 -6.51 -9.91 6.71
CA ALA A 169 -7.13 -8.96 7.62
C ALA A 169 -6.70 -9.21 9.09
N GLY A 170 -6.26 -8.15 9.78
CA GLY A 170 -5.74 -8.24 11.16
C GLY A 170 -4.32 -8.80 11.29
N LYS A 171 -3.62 -9.07 10.18
CA LYS A 171 -2.21 -9.51 10.15
C LYS A 171 -1.36 -8.49 9.38
N PRO A 172 -1.09 -7.29 9.92
CA PRO A 172 -0.37 -6.25 9.19
C PRO A 172 1.07 -6.68 8.86
N ILE A 173 1.70 -6.00 7.91
CA ILE A 173 3.15 -6.06 7.74
C ILE A 173 3.77 -5.50 9.03
N SER A 174 4.59 -6.30 9.71
CA SER A 174 5.32 -5.89 10.92
C SER A 174 6.79 -5.67 10.61
N GLY A 175 7.36 -4.54 11.04
CA GLY A 175 8.75 -4.14 10.79
C GLY A 175 8.85 -2.85 9.98
N SER A 176 10.08 -2.44 9.67
CA SER A 176 10.34 -1.29 8.78
C SER A 176 10.20 -1.71 7.32
N LEU A 177 9.61 -0.85 6.49
CA LEU A 177 9.60 -1.00 5.03
C LEU A 177 10.77 -0.19 4.44
N GLU A 178 11.74 -0.88 3.86
CA GLU A 178 12.84 -0.25 3.12
C GLU A 178 12.55 -0.34 1.61
N LEU A 179 12.59 0.80 0.93
CA LEU A 179 12.40 0.89 -0.52
C LEU A 179 13.79 1.04 -1.17
N MET A 180 14.32 -0.05 -1.70
CA MET A 180 15.58 -0.06 -2.44
C MET A 180 15.32 0.26 -3.91
N THR A 181 16.14 1.11 -4.49
CA THR A 181 16.16 1.35 -5.94
C THR A 181 17.59 1.15 -6.47
N GLU A 182 17.71 0.45 -7.59
CA GLU A 182 18.98 0.27 -8.31
C GLU A 182 19.28 1.47 -9.23
N GLN A 183 18.29 2.33 -9.52
CA GLN A 183 18.44 3.47 -10.42
C GLN A 183 17.78 4.75 -9.86
N PRO A 184 18.48 5.90 -9.85
CA PRO A 184 17.98 7.15 -9.27
C PRO A 184 16.68 7.68 -9.90
N GLU A 185 16.25 7.14 -11.04
CA GLU A 185 15.03 7.54 -11.77
C GLU A 185 13.81 6.65 -11.49
N GLU A 186 13.97 5.53 -10.78
CA GLU A 186 12.83 4.68 -10.41
C GLU A 186 12.11 5.25 -9.18
N ASN A 187 10.84 5.60 -9.40
CA ASN A 187 9.98 6.21 -8.39
C ASN A 187 9.69 5.23 -7.25
N ASN A 188 10.26 5.46 -6.06
CA ASN A 188 9.88 4.75 -4.83
C ASN A 188 8.47 5.20 -4.41
N MET A 189 7.43 4.54 -4.94
CA MET A 189 6.04 4.93 -4.72
C MET A 189 5.22 3.82 -4.08
N ILE A 190 4.34 4.23 -3.17
CA ILE A 190 3.20 3.45 -2.71
C ILE A 190 1.97 4.04 -3.38
N TYR A 191 1.30 3.31 -4.27
CA TYR A 191 0.16 3.84 -5.01
C TYR A 191 -1.04 2.89 -5.08
N ARG A 192 -2.22 3.47 -5.31
CA ARG A 192 -3.47 2.79 -5.62
C ARG A 192 -4.10 3.40 -6.86
N ASN A 193 -4.34 2.58 -7.88
CA ASN A 193 -5.14 2.95 -9.05
C ASN A 193 -6.63 2.71 -8.74
N ASN A 194 -7.42 3.77 -8.71
CA ASN A 194 -8.87 3.66 -8.55
C ASN A 194 -9.52 3.69 -9.94
N VAL A 195 -9.86 2.50 -10.43
CA VAL A 195 -10.43 2.32 -11.78
C VAL A 195 -11.76 3.06 -11.92
N ASP A 196 -12.60 3.04 -10.88
CA ASP A 196 -13.93 3.65 -10.89
C ASP A 196 -13.90 5.18 -11.07
N THR A 197 -12.85 5.84 -10.55
CA THR A 197 -12.72 7.30 -10.59
C THR A 197 -11.69 7.78 -11.61
N GLY A 198 -10.89 6.88 -12.19
CA GLY A 198 -9.74 7.26 -13.03
C GLY A 198 -8.68 8.07 -12.28
N VAL A 199 -8.55 7.86 -10.96
CA VAL A 199 -7.61 8.59 -10.10
C VAL A 199 -6.61 7.62 -9.47
N ARG A 200 -5.32 7.91 -9.59
CA ARG A 200 -4.26 7.28 -8.82
C ARG A 200 -3.97 8.12 -7.58
N ASN A 201 -3.98 7.49 -6.41
CA ASN A 201 -3.45 8.09 -5.19
C ASN A 201 -2.08 7.49 -4.92
N GLU A 202 -1.09 8.32 -4.61
CA GLU A 202 0.28 7.87 -4.40
C GLU A 202 0.99 8.63 -3.28
N ILE A 203 1.93 7.93 -2.64
CA ILE A 203 2.95 8.47 -1.74
C ILE A 203 4.29 8.15 -2.40
N GLY A 204 4.98 9.19 -2.86
CA GLY A 204 6.30 9.09 -3.48
C GLY A 204 7.42 9.51 -2.54
N PHE A 205 8.49 8.74 -2.54
CA PHE A 205 9.75 9.02 -1.86
C PHE A 205 10.81 9.31 -2.93
N TYR A 206 11.36 10.51 -2.93
CA TYR A 206 12.32 10.97 -3.92
C TYR A 206 13.64 11.33 -3.24
N PRO A 207 14.77 11.37 -3.98
CA PRO A 207 16.06 11.80 -3.41
C PRO A 207 16.01 13.18 -2.73
N SER A 208 15.14 14.07 -3.21
CA SER A 208 15.03 15.46 -2.75
C SER A 208 13.76 15.76 -1.94
N GLY A 209 12.95 14.74 -1.60
CA GLY A 209 11.73 14.99 -0.83
C GLY A 209 10.69 13.87 -0.84
N MET A 210 9.50 14.20 -0.33
CA MET A 210 8.34 13.32 -0.30
C MET A 210 7.13 14.00 -0.92
N MET A 211 6.31 13.24 -1.64
CA MET A 211 5.06 13.73 -2.21
C MET A 211 3.90 12.81 -1.84
N ILE A 212 2.75 13.40 -1.54
CA ILE A 212 1.45 12.73 -1.50
C ILE A 212 0.61 13.35 -2.60
N SER A 213 0.15 12.58 -3.57
CA SER A 213 -0.58 13.14 -4.72
C SER A 213 -1.79 12.29 -5.13
N SER A 214 -2.76 12.98 -5.72
CA SER A 214 -3.87 12.38 -6.48
C SER A 214 -3.75 12.82 -7.93
N ILE A 215 -3.62 11.86 -8.84
CA ILE A 215 -3.38 12.09 -10.26
C ILE A 215 -4.55 11.53 -11.06
N ASN A 216 -5.13 12.34 -11.95
CA ASN A 216 -6.05 11.85 -12.96
C ASN A 216 -5.26 11.06 -14.00
N THR A 217 -5.49 9.75 -14.09
CA THR A 217 -4.69 8.84 -14.91
C THR A 217 -4.94 9.00 -16.40
N ALA A 218 -6.12 9.51 -16.80
CA ALA A 218 -6.45 9.72 -18.21
C ALA A 218 -5.77 10.97 -18.80
N GLN A 219 -5.60 12.01 -17.98
CA GLN A 219 -5.01 13.29 -18.37
C GLN A 219 -3.56 13.46 -17.91
N ASN A 220 -3.02 12.50 -17.16
CA ASN A 220 -1.74 12.59 -16.47
C ASN A 220 -1.56 13.91 -15.70
N ARG A 221 -2.63 14.35 -15.03
CA ARG A 221 -2.69 15.66 -14.37
C ARG A 221 -2.84 15.48 -12.87
N VAL A 222 -1.96 16.11 -12.10
CA VAL A 222 -2.09 16.21 -10.64
C VAL A 222 -3.37 17.00 -10.32
N VAL A 223 -4.27 16.36 -9.58
CA VAL A 223 -5.51 16.95 -9.08
C VAL A 223 -5.24 17.69 -7.77
N SER A 224 -4.50 17.04 -6.89
CA SER A 224 -4.06 17.60 -5.62
C SER A 224 -2.74 16.99 -5.19
N LYS A 225 -1.91 17.76 -4.50
CA LYS A 225 -0.66 17.26 -3.92
C LYS A 225 -0.29 17.98 -2.62
N ILE A 226 0.44 17.26 -1.78
CA ILE A 226 1.27 17.76 -0.69
C ILE A 226 2.70 17.35 -1.04
N ASP A 227 3.59 18.31 -1.11
CA ASP A 227 4.96 18.13 -1.58
C ASP A 227 5.89 18.76 -0.55
N LEU A 228 6.81 17.95 -0.05
CA LEU A 228 7.83 18.30 0.93
C LEU A 228 9.18 18.05 0.26
N SER A 229 9.66 19.02 -0.52
CA SER A 229 10.88 18.86 -1.31
C SER A 229 11.70 20.14 -1.32
N ASN A 230 13.03 19.99 -1.39
CA ASN A 230 13.98 21.12 -1.48
C ASN A 230 13.74 22.21 -0.42
N ASP A 231 13.52 21.82 0.84
CA ASP A 231 13.20 22.72 1.96
C ASP A 231 11.90 23.53 1.83
N ALA A 232 11.00 23.14 0.92
CA ALA A 232 9.71 23.77 0.71
C ALA A 232 8.55 22.84 1.08
N LEU A 233 7.46 23.44 1.58
CA LEU A 233 6.14 22.83 1.67
C LEU A 233 5.26 23.39 0.56
N TYR A 234 4.69 22.52 -0.26
CA TYR A 234 3.75 22.91 -1.30
C TYR A 234 2.50 22.04 -1.26
N VAL A 235 1.38 22.65 -0.89
CA VAL A 235 0.05 22.05 -0.87
C VAL A 235 -0.77 22.72 -1.95
N SER A 236 -1.29 21.94 -2.89
CA SER A 236 -2.12 22.47 -3.96
C SER A 236 -3.29 21.55 -4.29
N GLY A 237 -4.43 22.16 -4.59
CA GLY A 237 -5.56 21.54 -5.29
C GLY A 237 -5.87 22.27 -6.59
N PRO A 238 -7.02 22.01 -7.23
CA PRO A 238 -7.35 22.60 -8.53
C PRO A 238 -7.36 24.14 -8.56
N SER A 239 -7.69 24.77 -7.44
CA SER A 239 -7.84 26.22 -7.31
C SER A 239 -7.24 26.79 -6.02
N SER A 240 -6.65 25.96 -5.15
CA SER A 240 -6.16 26.41 -3.86
C SER A 240 -4.69 26.05 -3.71
N GLN A 241 -3.92 26.94 -3.11
CA GLN A 241 -2.51 26.76 -2.84
C GLN A 241 -2.18 27.25 -1.44
N LEU A 242 -1.40 26.45 -0.73
CA LEU A 242 -0.62 26.85 0.44
C LEU A 242 0.82 26.45 0.14
N SER A 243 1.73 27.41 0.04
CA SER A 243 3.15 27.13 -0.18
C SER A 243 4.04 27.93 0.76
N MET A 244 5.12 27.31 1.19
CA MET A 244 6.14 27.90 2.03
C MET A 244 7.49 27.45 1.50
N ASP A 245 8.35 28.40 1.16
CA ASP A 245 9.73 28.15 0.79
C ASP A 245 10.63 29.20 1.46
N GLN A 246 11.91 29.22 1.09
CA GLN A 246 12.87 30.17 1.64
C GLN A 246 12.60 31.62 1.23
N GLU A 247 11.84 31.86 0.17
CA GLU A 247 11.53 33.21 -0.35
C GLU A 247 10.19 33.74 0.16
N ARG A 248 9.17 32.89 0.28
CA ARG A 248 7.81 33.35 0.59
C ARG A 248 6.92 32.29 1.23
N THR A 249 5.95 32.77 1.99
CA THR A 249 4.76 32.01 2.40
C THR A 249 3.54 32.57 1.69
N THR A 250 2.79 31.70 1.01
CA THR A 250 1.61 32.06 0.22
C THR A 250 0.42 31.20 0.58
N LEU A 251 -0.71 31.85 0.88
CA LEU A 251 -2.03 31.24 0.90
C LEU A 251 -2.86 31.89 -0.20
N ALA A 252 -3.24 31.13 -1.22
CA ALA A 252 -3.91 31.68 -2.39
C ALA A 252 -5.02 30.79 -2.94
N TYR A 253 -6.04 31.44 -3.48
CA TYR A 253 -7.07 30.86 -4.31
C TYR A 253 -6.96 31.42 -5.73
N TYR A 254 -7.02 30.54 -6.73
CA TYR A 254 -6.88 30.83 -8.14
C TYR A 254 -8.15 30.43 -8.89
N SER A 255 -8.60 31.31 -9.78
CA SER A 255 -9.67 31.03 -10.75
C SER A 255 -9.26 31.58 -12.11
N GLY A 256 -8.55 30.76 -12.88
CA GLY A 256 -7.95 31.19 -14.14
C GLY A 256 -6.90 32.28 -13.92
N ARG A 257 -7.16 33.50 -14.42
CA ARG A 257 -6.28 34.67 -14.22
C ARG A 257 -6.60 35.47 -12.96
N ALA A 258 -7.70 35.14 -12.27
CA ALA A 258 -8.05 35.79 -11.01
C ALA A 258 -7.32 35.11 -9.85
N MET A 259 -6.88 35.90 -8.87
CA MET A 259 -6.34 35.36 -7.62
C MET A 259 -6.79 36.18 -6.41
N LYS A 260 -6.94 35.49 -5.29
CA LYS A 260 -7.02 36.12 -3.97
C LYS A 260 -6.04 35.41 -3.06
N GLY A 261 -5.23 36.14 -2.30
CA GLY A 261 -4.29 35.49 -1.42
C GLY A 261 -3.61 36.43 -0.44
N ILE A 262 -2.87 35.82 0.47
CA ILE A 262 -1.99 36.47 1.43
C ILE A 262 -0.59 35.97 1.11
N VAL A 263 0.32 36.92 0.91
CA VAL A 263 1.72 36.65 0.61
C VAL A 263 2.57 37.34 1.66
N ILE A 264 3.44 36.55 2.27
CA ILE A 264 4.46 37.00 3.22
C ILE A 264 5.79 36.72 2.55
N ASP A 265 6.52 37.77 2.21
CA ASP A 265 7.86 37.65 1.63
C ASP A 265 8.91 37.47 2.74
N SER A 266 10.04 36.89 2.37
CA SER A 266 11.21 36.70 3.24
C SER A 266 11.87 38.01 3.66
N ASN A 267 11.71 39.07 2.85
CA ASN A 267 12.22 40.40 3.18
C ASN A 267 11.35 41.05 4.28
N ILE A 268 11.92 41.23 5.47
CA ILE A 268 11.20 41.74 6.65
C ILE A 268 10.71 43.19 6.49
N ASP A 269 11.35 43.94 5.59
CA ASP A 269 10.97 45.32 5.30
C ASP A 269 9.80 45.40 4.31
N ASP A 270 9.49 44.30 3.60
CA ASP A 270 8.36 44.24 2.70
C ASP A 270 7.06 43.97 3.48
N PRO A 271 5.95 44.64 3.12
CA PRO A 271 4.69 44.45 3.80
C PRO A 271 4.08 43.07 3.48
N ILE A 272 3.36 42.52 4.45
CA ILE A 272 2.44 41.41 4.18
C ILE A 272 1.43 41.88 3.12
N THR A 273 1.42 41.20 1.98
CA THR A 273 0.63 41.59 0.82
C THR A 273 -0.68 40.81 0.80
N ILE A 274 -1.81 41.54 0.84
CA ILE A 274 -3.12 40.98 0.50
C ILE A 274 -3.33 41.17 -0.99
N MET A 275 -3.22 40.08 -1.76
CA MET A 275 -3.42 40.08 -3.19
C MET A 275 -4.87 39.86 -3.54
N HIS A 276 -5.42 40.70 -4.41
CA HIS A 276 -6.69 40.49 -5.09
C HIS A 276 -6.53 40.93 -6.53
N ILE A 277 -6.40 39.97 -7.44
CA ILE A 277 -6.36 40.22 -8.89
C ILE A 277 -7.70 39.80 -9.45
N SER A 278 -8.41 40.77 -10.03
CA SER A 278 -9.67 40.55 -10.72
C SER A 278 -9.53 40.92 -12.20
N PRO A 279 -9.91 40.02 -13.14
CA PRO A 279 -9.99 40.35 -14.56
C PRO A 279 -10.91 41.53 -14.89
N SER A 280 -11.85 41.87 -13.99
CA SER A 280 -12.74 43.03 -14.13
C SER A 280 -12.06 44.38 -13.87
N GLY A 281 -10.78 44.39 -13.45
CA GLY A 281 -10.02 45.61 -13.14
C GLY A 281 -10.48 46.33 -11.87
N LYS A 282 -11.35 45.70 -11.07
CA LYS A 282 -11.93 46.28 -9.84
C LYS A 282 -11.59 45.43 -8.60
N PRO A 283 -10.31 45.31 -8.22
CA PRO A 283 -9.95 44.64 -6.98
C PRO A 283 -10.48 45.44 -5.78
N ARG A 284 -10.89 44.73 -4.73
CA ARG A 284 -11.28 45.31 -3.43
C ARG A 284 -10.27 44.90 -2.36
N GLY A 285 -10.06 45.75 -1.35
CA GLY A 285 -9.28 45.43 -0.16
C GLY A 285 -9.99 44.45 0.78
N LEU A 286 -9.49 44.32 2.01
CA LEU A 286 -10.09 43.49 3.05
C LEU A 286 -11.46 44.03 3.45
N THR A 287 -12.49 43.20 3.40
CA THR A 287 -13.86 43.55 3.82
C THR A 287 -14.29 42.55 4.89
N GLY A 288 -14.72 43.04 6.05
CA GLY A 288 -15.37 42.19 7.05
C GLY A 288 -16.76 41.77 6.58
N ASP A 289 -17.25 40.64 7.09
CA ASP A 289 -18.65 40.21 6.86
C ASP A 289 -19.64 41.12 7.62
N GLU A 290 -19.18 41.66 8.75
CA GLU A 290 -19.89 42.63 9.59
C GLU A 290 -19.11 43.95 9.66
N TYR A 291 -19.84 45.06 9.80
CA TYR A 291 -19.24 46.37 10.08
C TYR A 291 -18.98 46.49 11.59
N TYR A 292 -17.71 46.51 11.95
CA TYR A 292 -17.24 46.61 13.34
C TYR A 292 -16.68 48.01 13.67
N GLY A 293 -16.80 48.98 12.76
CA GLY A 293 -16.12 50.28 12.88
C GLY A 293 -16.52 51.10 14.11
N ASP A 294 -17.72 50.90 14.64
CA ASP A 294 -18.22 51.62 15.82
C ASP A 294 -17.64 51.06 17.14
N TYR A 295 -17.06 49.86 17.12
CA TYR A 295 -16.42 49.20 18.27
C TYR A 295 -14.92 48.99 18.07
N ALA A 296 -14.36 49.56 17.01
CA ALA A 296 -12.97 49.31 16.66
C ALA A 296 -12.03 49.91 17.72
N GLU A 297 -11.10 49.10 18.20
CA GLU A 297 -10.07 49.51 19.13
C GLU A 297 -8.85 50.10 18.41
N SER A 298 -7.98 50.77 19.16
CA SER A 298 -6.76 51.43 18.62
C SER A 298 -5.82 50.54 17.81
N LYS A 299 -5.90 49.21 17.96
CA LYS A 299 -5.06 48.22 17.27
C LYS A 299 -5.79 47.47 16.16
N ASP A 300 -7.06 47.76 15.93
CA ASP A 300 -7.84 47.08 14.89
C ASP A 300 -7.48 47.59 13.51
N TYR A 301 -7.56 46.70 12.53
CA TYR A 301 -7.42 47.06 11.13
C TYR A 301 -8.72 47.72 10.64
N ILE A 302 -8.71 49.05 10.44
CA ILE A 302 -9.88 49.81 9.96
C ILE A 302 -9.59 50.40 8.58
N GLN A 303 -10.54 50.31 7.65
CA GLN A 303 -10.43 50.98 6.35
C GLN A 303 -10.54 52.51 6.50
N LYS A 304 -9.40 53.17 6.38
CA LYS A 304 -9.17 54.62 6.52
C LYS A 304 -10.12 55.53 5.73
N GLN A 305 -10.56 55.15 4.52
CA GLN A 305 -11.51 55.95 3.71
C GLN A 305 -12.93 56.03 4.31
N TYR A 306 -13.33 55.11 5.18
CA TYR A 306 -14.64 55.12 5.83
C TYR A 306 -14.65 55.98 7.10
N VAL A 307 -13.56 55.96 7.88
CA VAL A 307 -13.43 56.72 9.14
C VAL A 307 -13.30 58.22 8.86
N ASP A 308 -12.42 58.60 7.92
CA ASP A 308 -12.11 60.01 7.64
C ASP A 308 -13.28 60.76 6.98
N LYS A 309 -14.24 60.07 6.33
CA LYS A 309 -15.36 60.72 5.63
C LYS A 309 -16.64 60.87 6.47
N LYS A 310 -16.79 60.18 7.61
CA LYS A 310 -18.08 60.14 8.34
C LYS A 310 -18.06 60.60 9.79
N MET A 311 -16.95 60.50 10.53
CA MET A 311 -16.99 60.52 12.00
C MET A 311 -16.57 61.83 12.70
N SER A 312 -16.34 62.96 12.00
CA SER A 312 -15.95 64.19 12.70
C SER A 312 -17.09 64.90 13.47
N TYR A 313 -18.37 64.63 13.14
CA TYR A 313 -19.53 65.31 13.76
C TYR A 313 -20.71 64.35 13.94
N SER A 314 -21.43 64.45 15.07
CA SER A 314 -22.68 63.70 15.31
C SER A 314 -23.77 64.17 14.35
N ARG A 315 -24.28 63.28 13.50
CA ARG A 315 -25.32 63.58 12.49
C ARG A 315 -26.74 63.29 12.98
N GLU A 316 -26.87 62.75 14.18
CA GLU A 316 -28.17 62.40 14.75
C GLU A 316 -28.86 63.66 15.27
N GLU A 317 -30.18 63.71 15.10
CA GLU A 317 -31.00 64.73 15.74
C GLU A 317 -31.18 64.34 17.20
N VAL A 318 -30.80 65.22 18.11
CA VAL A 318 -30.92 65.02 19.55
C VAL A 318 -31.91 66.04 20.10
N ARG A 319 -32.95 65.56 20.79
CA ARG A 319 -33.82 66.45 21.58
C ARG A 319 -33.01 66.97 22.77
N THR A 320 -32.85 68.28 22.86
CA THR A 320 -32.17 68.92 23.99
C THR A 320 -33.10 68.97 25.20
N GLU A 321 -32.56 69.21 26.38
CA GLU A 321 -33.35 69.38 27.62
C GLU A 321 -34.12 70.71 27.68
N GLY A 322 -33.83 71.65 26.76
CA GLY A 322 -34.38 73.00 26.75
C GLY A 322 -35.68 73.16 25.93
N THR A 323 -36.48 74.15 26.31
CA THR A 323 -37.62 74.65 25.53
C THR A 323 -37.37 76.07 25.04
N TRP A 324 -37.81 76.40 23.83
CA TRP A 324 -37.75 77.74 23.29
C TRP A 324 -38.81 78.66 23.93
N ILE A 325 -38.75 79.98 23.67
CA ILE A 325 -39.63 80.98 24.30
C ILE A 325 -41.14 80.74 24.05
N ASN A 326 -41.48 79.97 23.02
CA ASN A 326 -42.85 79.54 22.71
C ASN A 326 -43.28 78.23 23.41
N GLY A 327 -42.46 77.69 24.32
CA GLY A 327 -42.71 76.47 25.09
C GLY A 327 -42.41 75.17 24.34
N LYS A 328 -41.93 75.22 23.09
CA LYS A 328 -41.64 74.02 22.28
C LYS A 328 -40.26 73.44 22.57
N PRO A 329 -40.06 72.11 22.50
CA PRO A 329 -38.75 71.49 22.64
C PRO A 329 -37.74 71.98 21.59
N VAL A 330 -36.48 72.09 21.98
CA VAL A 330 -35.37 72.40 21.08
C VAL A 330 -34.66 71.11 20.68
N TYR A 331 -34.42 70.93 19.38
CA TYR A 331 -33.70 69.82 18.78
C TYR A 331 -32.36 70.33 18.25
N LYS A 332 -31.30 69.54 18.37
CA LYS A 332 -29.96 69.82 17.86
C LYS A 332 -29.60 68.81 16.78
N LYS A 333 -29.12 69.28 15.62
CA LYS A 333 -28.68 68.42 14.52
C LYS A 333 -27.54 69.07 13.75
N THR A 334 -26.50 68.30 13.43
CA THR A 334 -25.42 68.75 12.54
C THR A 334 -25.65 68.22 11.13
N LEU A 335 -25.64 69.13 10.16
CA LEU A 335 -25.70 68.86 8.73
C LEU A 335 -24.31 69.09 8.13
N PHE A 336 -23.88 68.15 7.29
CA PHE A 336 -22.62 68.21 6.56
C PHE A 336 -22.91 68.16 5.06
N PHE A 337 -22.37 69.12 4.33
CA PHE A 337 -22.51 69.27 2.89
C PHE A 337 -21.13 69.28 2.25
N ASP A 338 -20.82 68.25 1.43
CA ASP A 338 -19.62 68.19 0.58
C ASP A 338 -19.92 68.56 -0.89
N GLN A 339 -21.16 68.94 -1.19
CA GLN A 339 -21.63 69.36 -2.50
C GLN A 339 -22.65 70.49 -2.34
N ILE A 340 -22.20 71.73 -2.56
CA ILE A 340 -23.08 72.90 -2.52
C ILE A 340 -23.63 73.15 -3.92
N PRO A 341 -24.93 73.45 -4.08
CA PRO A 341 -25.47 73.87 -5.37
C PRO A 341 -24.70 75.07 -5.91
N ARG A 342 -24.52 75.14 -7.23
CA ARG A 342 -23.87 76.27 -7.90
C ARG A 342 -24.46 77.63 -7.53
N THR A 343 -25.75 77.67 -7.15
CA THR A 343 -26.47 78.87 -6.71
C THR A 343 -26.10 79.35 -5.31
N GLY A 344 -25.39 78.53 -4.51
CA GLY A 344 -25.11 78.84 -3.10
C GLY A 344 -26.33 78.68 -2.18
N GLU A 345 -27.45 78.15 -2.69
CA GLU A 345 -28.71 78.00 -1.98
C GLU A 345 -28.95 76.54 -1.56
N ILE A 346 -29.11 76.31 -0.26
CA ILE A 346 -29.36 74.99 0.33
C ILE A 346 -30.75 75.00 1.00
N ASP A 347 -31.65 74.18 0.49
CA ASP A 347 -33.00 74.02 1.03
C ASP A 347 -32.97 73.15 2.31
N LEU A 348 -33.06 73.80 3.47
CA LEU A 348 -33.09 73.13 4.77
C LEU A 348 -34.36 72.29 4.97
N GLY A 349 -35.46 72.65 4.32
CA GLY A 349 -36.71 71.90 4.39
C GLY A 349 -36.59 70.46 3.88
N LYS A 350 -35.61 70.16 3.03
CA LYS A 350 -35.31 68.78 2.60
C LYS A 350 -34.64 67.94 3.69
N TYR A 351 -33.89 68.56 4.59
CA TYR A 351 -33.09 67.87 5.62
C TYR A 351 -33.75 67.89 6.99
N ILE A 352 -34.62 68.88 7.23
CA ILE A 352 -35.42 69.06 8.43
C ILE A 352 -36.83 69.55 8.00
N PRO A 353 -37.73 68.65 7.58
CA PRO A 353 -39.03 69.01 6.99
C PRO A 353 -39.93 69.86 7.88
N ASP A 354 -39.97 69.53 9.18
CA ASP A 354 -40.85 70.16 10.16
C ASP A 354 -40.21 71.35 10.87
N ILE A 355 -39.08 71.85 10.38
CA ILE A 355 -38.40 73.01 10.96
C ILE A 355 -39.35 74.21 11.03
N GLU A 356 -39.44 74.80 12.22
CA GLU A 356 -40.30 75.94 12.49
C GLU A 356 -39.49 77.19 12.80
N THR A 357 -38.57 77.11 13.75
CA THR A 357 -37.75 78.25 14.18
C THR A 357 -36.34 77.78 14.46
N ILE A 358 -35.36 78.42 13.85
CA ILE A 358 -33.95 78.22 14.18
C ILE A 358 -33.64 79.06 15.41
N VAL A 359 -33.16 78.39 16.46
CA VAL A 359 -32.81 78.95 17.76
C VAL A 359 -31.37 79.45 17.75
N SER A 360 -30.47 78.62 17.25
CA SER A 360 -29.05 78.95 17.14
C SER A 360 -28.42 78.20 15.96
N ASN A 361 -27.29 78.72 15.49
CA ASN A 361 -26.46 78.04 14.51
C ASN A 361 -24.99 78.15 14.89
N GLU A 362 -24.25 77.09 14.61
CA GLU A 362 -22.79 77.05 14.61
C GLU A 362 -22.37 76.46 13.27
N MET A 363 -21.44 77.11 12.57
CA MET A 363 -21.06 76.67 11.22
C MET A 363 -19.58 76.80 10.96
N PHE A 364 -19.10 75.96 10.06
CA PHE A 364 -17.74 75.96 9.55
C PHE A 364 -17.75 75.68 8.05
N THR A 365 -16.94 76.45 7.32
CA THR A 365 -16.83 76.35 5.87
C THR A 365 -15.37 76.19 5.49
N GLU A 366 -15.08 75.21 4.64
CA GLU A 366 -13.79 75.03 3.98
C GLU A 366 -13.94 75.29 2.49
N TRP A 367 -13.11 76.18 1.96
CA TRP A 367 -13.19 76.63 0.59
C TRP A 367 -11.78 76.84 0.03
N TRP A 368 -11.20 75.75 -0.46
CA TRP A 368 -9.84 75.70 -0.99
C TRP A 368 -9.69 76.50 -2.27
N ALA A 369 -10.75 76.65 -3.08
CA ALA A 369 -10.71 77.49 -4.28
C ALA A 369 -10.40 78.97 -3.98
N LEU A 370 -10.63 79.42 -2.74
CA LEU A 370 -10.33 80.77 -2.25
C LEU A 370 -9.29 80.75 -1.12
N ASP A 371 -8.59 79.63 -0.91
CA ASP A 371 -7.61 79.41 0.18
C ASP A 371 -8.12 79.86 1.56
N MET A 372 -9.38 79.51 1.89
CA MET A 372 -10.02 79.99 3.09
C MET A 372 -10.75 78.89 3.87
N ALA A 373 -10.71 79.03 5.19
CA ALA A 373 -11.52 78.27 6.13
C ALA A 373 -11.99 79.22 7.24
N PHE A 374 -13.27 79.18 7.58
CA PHE A 374 -13.82 80.09 8.58
C PHE A 374 -15.01 79.50 9.32
N ALA A 375 -15.16 79.95 10.57
CA ALA A 375 -16.33 79.68 11.40
C ALA A 375 -17.21 80.93 11.46
N GLY A 376 -18.52 80.73 11.34
CA GLY A 376 -19.54 81.78 11.46
C GLY A 376 -20.05 82.35 10.14
N ASN A 377 -20.94 83.33 10.26
CA ASN A 377 -21.87 83.72 9.18
C ASN A 377 -21.28 84.75 8.20
N GLN A 378 -20.04 85.18 8.42
CA GLN A 378 -19.36 86.09 7.52
C GLN A 378 -17.85 85.86 7.51
N TRP A 379 -17.23 86.16 6.38
CA TRP A 379 -15.78 86.26 6.28
C TRP A 379 -15.37 87.60 5.67
N ARG A 380 -14.60 88.37 6.46
CA ARG A 380 -14.00 89.67 6.07
C ARG A 380 -14.97 90.64 5.38
N SER A 381 -16.25 90.60 5.74
CA SER A 381 -17.34 91.38 5.13
C SER A 381 -17.45 91.22 3.59
N GLN A 382 -16.97 90.11 3.05
CA GLN A 382 -16.99 89.80 1.62
C GLN A 382 -17.89 88.61 1.32
N ILE A 383 -17.87 87.61 2.21
CA ILE A 383 -18.72 86.43 2.11
C ILE A 383 -19.70 86.45 3.27
N PHE A 384 -20.97 86.16 2.98
CA PHE A 384 -22.05 86.07 3.95
C PHE A 384 -22.75 84.72 3.81
N ILE A 385 -23.09 84.12 4.95
CA ILE A 385 -23.91 82.91 5.03
C ILE A 385 -25.17 83.28 5.80
N SER A 386 -26.27 83.44 5.07
CA SER A 386 -27.58 83.73 5.61
C SER A 386 -28.30 82.42 5.91
N VAL A 387 -28.74 82.23 7.15
CA VAL A 387 -29.47 81.05 7.58
C VAL A 387 -30.90 81.47 7.92
N GLU A 388 -31.82 81.12 7.03
CA GLU A 388 -33.26 81.30 7.18
C GLU A 388 -33.92 79.97 7.52
N THR A 389 -35.15 79.99 8.06
CA THR A 389 -35.86 78.80 8.55
C THR A 389 -35.83 77.61 7.58
N LYS A 390 -35.87 77.86 6.27
CA LYS A 390 -35.87 76.80 5.24
C LYS A 390 -34.78 76.94 4.19
N LEU A 391 -33.90 77.92 4.31
CA LEU A 391 -32.92 78.22 3.26
C LEU A 391 -31.61 78.67 3.91
N ILE A 392 -30.50 78.08 3.47
CA ILE A 392 -29.18 78.66 3.67
C ILE A 392 -28.75 79.27 2.35
N LYS A 393 -28.28 80.51 2.39
CA LYS A 393 -27.78 81.23 1.22
C LYS A 393 -26.35 81.69 1.48
N ILE A 394 -25.44 81.33 0.57
CA ILE A 394 -24.04 81.76 0.59
C ILE A 394 -23.86 82.82 -0.49
N GLU A 395 -23.32 83.98 -0.12
CA GLU A 395 -23.17 85.13 -1.02
C GLU A 395 -21.75 85.69 -0.95
N PHE A 396 -21.09 85.80 -2.10
CA PHE A 396 -19.78 86.43 -2.26
C PHE A 396 -19.93 87.79 -2.96
N LEU A 397 -19.84 88.88 -2.20
CA LEU A 397 -20.12 90.23 -2.70
C LEU A 397 -19.19 90.71 -3.81
N LYS A 398 -17.96 90.20 -3.87
CA LYS A 398 -17.00 90.58 -4.92
C LYS A 398 -17.30 89.91 -6.26
N GLU A 399 -17.98 88.77 -6.24
CA GLU A 399 -18.25 87.97 -7.43
C GLU A 399 -19.68 87.40 -7.35
N PRO A 400 -20.68 88.20 -7.75
CA PRO A 400 -22.09 87.83 -7.60
C PRO A 400 -22.49 86.52 -8.30
N ASP A 401 -21.79 86.17 -9.39
CA ASP A 401 -22.04 84.97 -10.20
C ASP A 401 -21.08 83.81 -9.90
N TYR A 402 -20.43 83.81 -8.72
CA TYR A 402 -19.49 82.77 -8.32
C TYR A 402 -20.15 81.37 -8.29
N ASP A 403 -19.43 80.34 -8.72
CA ASP A 403 -19.89 78.95 -8.66
C ASP A 403 -19.61 78.31 -7.30
N TYR A 404 -20.60 78.35 -6.40
CA TYR A 404 -20.45 77.84 -5.03
C TYR A 404 -20.27 76.32 -4.94
N SER A 405 -20.43 75.56 -6.04
CA SER A 405 -20.07 74.13 -6.05
C SER A 405 -18.58 73.87 -5.82
N ALA A 406 -17.75 74.92 -5.94
CA ALA A 406 -16.33 74.89 -5.58
C ALA A 406 -16.05 74.92 -4.06
N ILE A 407 -17.07 75.09 -3.20
CA ILE A 407 -16.93 74.94 -1.75
C ILE A 407 -16.69 73.46 -1.42
N ASN A 408 -15.63 73.17 -0.66
CA ASN A 408 -15.21 71.81 -0.37
C ASN A 408 -16.07 71.16 0.70
N SER A 409 -16.34 71.91 1.77
CA SER A 409 -17.22 71.44 2.83
C SER A 409 -17.92 72.61 3.51
N PHE A 410 -19.19 72.41 3.85
CA PHE A 410 -19.96 73.29 4.70
C PHE A 410 -20.64 72.44 5.76
N THR A 411 -20.32 72.74 7.02
CA THR A 411 -20.92 72.07 8.18
C THR A 411 -21.73 73.10 8.96
N ILE A 412 -22.96 72.74 9.32
CA ILE A 412 -23.80 73.58 10.17
C ILE A 412 -24.50 72.73 11.22
N THR A 413 -24.31 73.10 12.48
CA THR A 413 -25.07 72.61 13.61
C THR A 413 -26.20 73.59 13.88
N LEU A 414 -27.43 73.11 13.82
CA LEU A 414 -28.63 73.88 14.09
C LEU A 414 -29.26 73.42 15.39
N GLU A 415 -29.68 74.39 16.21
CA GLU A 415 -30.70 74.18 17.23
C GLU A 415 -32.01 74.78 16.73
N TYR A 416 -33.12 74.05 16.79
CA TYR A 416 -34.39 74.48 16.23
C TYR A 416 -35.60 73.89 16.96
N THR A 417 -36.76 74.54 16.79
CA THR A 417 -38.07 73.98 17.15
C THR A 417 -38.75 73.38 15.92
N LYS A 418 -39.71 72.47 16.15
CA LYS A 418 -40.51 71.85 15.08
C LYS A 418 -41.98 72.28 15.12
N ARG A 419 -42.64 72.18 13.97
CA ARG A 419 -44.09 72.39 13.85
C ARG A 419 -44.89 71.31 14.58
N THR A 420 -44.39 70.09 14.51
CA THR A 420 -44.90 68.88 15.15
C THR A 420 -43.75 68.18 15.86
N ASP A 421 -43.99 67.72 17.09
CA ASP A 421 -43.01 66.96 17.88
C ASP A 421 -42.84 65.53 17.36
#